data_AF-A0A349PU94-F1
#
_entry.id   AF-A0A349PU94-F1
#
_cell.length_a   1.000
_cell.length_b   1.000
_cell.length_c   1.000
_cell.angle_alpha   90.00
_cell.angle_beta   90.00
_cell.angle_gamma   90.00
#
_symmetry.space_group_name_H-M   'P 1'
#
loop_
_entity.id
_entity.type
_entity.pdbx_description
1 polymer ?
#
loop_
_entity_poly.entity_id
_entity_poly.type
_entity_poly.pdbx_seq_one_letter_code
_entity_poly.pdbx_strand_id
1 'polypeptide(L)' 'MARNILVVEDDNNISNLIKMYLDKEGFDVRIAADGGKAVE' A
#
# COMPACT_ATOMS: atom_id res chain seq x y z
N MET A 1 -17.57 -5.26 2.38
CA MET A 1 -16.72 -4.96 1.21
C MET A 1 -15.38 -4.51 1.73
N ALA A 2 -14.27 -5.14 1.31
CA ALA A 2 -12.94 -4.63 1.62
C ALA A 2 -12.77 -3.25 0.96
N ARG A 3 -12.21 -2.28 1.67
CA ARG A 3 -11.90 -0.97 1.10
C ARG A 3 -10.51 -1.03 0.49
N ASN A 4 -10.37 -0.50 -0.72
CA ASN A 4 -9.09 -0.50 -1.43
C ASN A 4 -8.24 0.68 -0.95
N ILE A 5 -6.97 0.42 -0.63
CA ILE A 5 -5.99 1.42 -0.23
C ILE A 5 -4.79 1.34 -1.17
N LEU A 6 -4.32 2.50 -1.63
CA LEU A 6 -3.04 2.65 -2.33
C LEU A 6 -2.05 3.32 -1.37
N VAL A 7 -0.94 2.65 -1.10
CA VAL A 7 0.19 3.19 -0.33
C VAL A 7 1.26 3.61 -1.34
N VAL A 8 1.63 4.88 -1.32
CA VAL A 8 2.72 5.44 -2.14
C VAL A 8 3.89 5.73 -1.22
N GLU A 9 4.96 4.95 -1.33
CA GLU A 9 6.08 4.96 -0.40
C GLU A 9 7.31 4.38 -1.11
N ASP A 10 8.42 5.12 -1.12
CA ASP A 10 9.64 4.77 -1.85
C ASP A 10 10.54 3.79 -1.10
N ASP A 11 10.42 3.69 0.23
CA ASP A 11 11.12 2.68 1.01
C ASP A 11 10.33 1.35 1.07
N ASN A 12 10.98 0.27 0.62
CA ASN A 12 10.38 -1.06 0.59
C ASN A 12 10.10 -1.63 1.99
N ASN A 13 10.90 -1.33 3.00
CA ASN A 13 10.66 -1.83 4.36
C ASN A 13 9.45 -1.13 4.97
N ILE A 14 9.31 0.17 4.75
CA ILE A 14 8.19 0.98 5.27
C ILE A 14 6.88 0.60 4.57
N SER A 15 6.87 0.52 3.24
CA SER A 15 5.66 0.14 2.48
C SER A 15 5.15 -1.26 2.84
N ASN A 16 6.06 -2.22 3.06
CA ASN A 16 5.70 -3.56 3.53
C ASN A 16 5.14 -3.56 4.96
N LEU A 17 5.72 -2.75 5.87
CA LEU A 17 5.21 -2.59 7.23
C LEU A 17 3.78 -2.03 7.23
N ILE A 18 3.53 -0.98 6.45
CA ILE A 18 2.20 -0.36 6.31
C ILE A 18 1.20 -1.38 5.75
N LYS A 19 1.58 -2.10 4.68
CA LYS A 19 0.74 -3.14 4.08
C LYS A 19 0.38 -4.23 5.09
N MET A 20 1.33 -4.73 5.88
CA MET A 20 1.08 -5.74 6.90
C MET A 20 -0.01 -5.30 7.90
N TYR A 21 0.03 -4.05 8.37
CA TYR A 21 -0.98 -3.54 9.29
C TYR A 21 -2.35 -3.38 8.62
N LEU A 22 -2.39 -2.83 7.41
CA LEU A 22 -3.66 -2.62 6.70
C LEU A 22 -4.30 -3.93 6.23
N ASP A 23 -3.51 -4.90 5.78
CA ASP A 23 -4.00 -6.24 5.43
C ASP A 23 -4.61 -6.92 6.67
N LYS A 24 -3.99 -6.76 7.85
CA LYS A 24 -4.52 -7.30 9.12
C LYS A 24 -5.88 -6.70 9.51
N GLU A 25 -6.12 -5.44 9.17
CA GLU A 25 -7.41 -4.76 9.36
C GLU A 25 -8.44 -5.11 8.26
N GLY A 26 -8.08 -5.95 7.28
CA GLY A 26 -8.97 -6.44 6.23
C GLY A 26 -9.12 -5.50 5.03
N PHE A 27 -8.17 -4.59 4.83
CA PHE A 27 -8.10 -3.76 3.63
C PHE A 27 -7.46 -4.53 2.47
N ASP A 28 -7.82 -4.14 1.24
CA ASP A 28 -7.11 -4.59 0.04
C ASP A 28 -6.07 -3.54 -0.33
N VAL A 29 -4.80 -3.85 -0.10
CA VAL A 29 -3.70 -2.88 -0.12
C VAL A 29 -2.79 -3.11 -1.32
N ARG A 30 -2.65 -2.06 -2.13
CA ARG A 30 -1.66 -1.96 -3.21
C ARG A 30 -0.54 -1.00 -2.83
N ILE A 31 0.68 -1.32 -3.25
CA ILE A 31 1.88 -0.49 -3.01
C ILE A 31 2.35 0.07 -4.36
N ALA A 32 2.68 1.35 -4.38
CA ALA A 32 3.43 2.01 -5.44
C ALA A 32 4.73 2.59 -4.86
N ALA A 33 5.85 2.31 -5.52
CA ALA A 33 7.18 2.76 -5.08
C ALA A 33 7.45 4.25 -5.40
N ASP A 34 6.58 4.88 -6.18
CA ASP A 34 6.71 6.26 -6.59
C ASP A 34 5.36 6.79 -7.11
N GLY A 35 5.28 8.12 -7.29
CA GLY A 35 4.07 8.78 -7.78
C GLY A 35 3.71 8.43 -9.23
N GLY A 36 4.68 8.05 -10.07
CA GLY A 36 4.41 7.61 -11.45
C GLY A 36 3.69 6.27 -11.47
N LYS A 37 4.17 5.30 -10.70
CA LYS A 37 3.51 3.99 -10.50
C LYS A 37 2.17 4.10 -9.78
N ALA A 38 1.96 5.15 -9.00
CA ALA A 38 0.70 5.37 -8.30
C ALA A 38 -0.46 5.77 -9.23
N VAL A 39 -0.15 6.31 -10.41
CA VAL A 39 -1.15 6.85 -11.35
C VAL A 39 -1.27 6.07 -12.65
N GLU A 40 -0.41 5.07 -12.87
CA GLU A 40 -0.51 4.06 -13.96
C GLU A 40 -1.71 3.12 -13.73
#